data_AF-A0A1M4S898-F1
#
_entry.id   AF-A0A1M4S898-F1
#
_cell.length_a   1.000
_cell.length_b   1.000
_cell.length_c   1.000
_cell.angle_alpha   90.00
_cell.angle_beta   90.00
_cell.angle_gamma   90.00
#
_symmetry.space_group_name_H-M   'P 1'
#
loop_
_entity.id
_entity.type
_entity.pdbx_description
1 polymer ?
#
loop_
_entity_poly.entity_id
_entity_poly.type
_entity_poly.pdbx_seq_one_letter_code
_entity_poly.pdbx_strand_id
1 'polypeptide(L)'
;MLKLRKMLKRNRKGFTLIELIVVLAILAIIALLAVPRFLTTLEAARVSTDEANARTLESAVQLYYAEHLEYPDSLDDLVSDYIDVVPATQSETYTGFALQANGKVVPE
;
A
#
# COMPACT_ATOMS: atom_id res chain seq x y z
N MET A 1 -47.65 -34.88 -39.25
CA MET A 1 -46.29 -34.60 -38.73
C MET A 1 -46.35 -33.61 -37.55
N LEU A 2 -46.83 -34.01 -36.37
CA LEU A 2 -47.06 -33.06 -35.25
C LEU A 2 -46.63 -33.59 -33.87
N LYS A 3 -45.49 -34.29 -33.78
CA LYS A 3 -44.98 -34.80 -32.48
C LYS A 3 -43.59 -34.29 -32.07
N LEU A 4 -42.92 -33.48 -32.89
CA LEU A 4 -41.50 -33.10 -32.62
C LEU A 4 -41.32 -31.81 -31.81
N ARG A 5 -42.34 -30.96 -31.66
CA ARG A 5 -42.21 -29.64 -31.01
C ARG A 5 -42.29 -29.65 -29.48
N LYS A 6 -42.62 -30.78 -28.84
CA LYS A 6 -42.84 -30.85 -27.39
C LYS A 6 -41.58 -31.09 -26.55
N MET A 7 -40.44 -31.43 -27.17
CA MET A 7 -39.21 -31.80 -26.44
C MET A 7 -38.20 -30.67 -26.20
N LEU A 8 -38.45 -29.45 -26.70
CA LEU A 8 -37.52 -28.32 -26.59
C LEU A 8 -37.83 -27.32 -25.46
N LYS A 9 -38.80 -27.59 -24.58
CA LYS A 9 -38.95 -26.82 -23.33
C LYS A 9 -37.86 -27.25 -22.34
N ARG A 10 -36.63 -26.82 -22.63
CA ARG A 10 -35.51 -26.86 -21.70
C ARG A 10 -35.90 -25.95 -20.53
N ASN A 11 -36.15 -26.54 -19.37
CA ASN A 11 -36.45 -25.86 -18.12
C ASN A 11 -35.26 -24.95 -17.77
N ARG A 12 -35.24 -23.72 -18.30
CA ARG A 12 -34.27 -22.71 -17.90
C ARG A 12 -34.69 -22.23 -16.52
N LYS A 13 -34.18 -22.89 -15.47
CA LYS A 13 -34.26 -22.37 -14.11
C LYS A 13 -33.46 -21.08 -14.07
N GLY A 14 -34.16 -19.96 -13.89
CA GLY A 14 -33.54 -18.66 -13.65
C GLY A 14 -33.08 -18.54 -12.20
N PHE A 15 -32.12 -17.65 -11.96
CA PHE A 15 -31.69 -17.26 -10.61
C PHE A 15 -32.87 -16.58 -9.89
N THR A 16 -33.10 -16.91 -8.63
CA THR A 16 -34.12 -16.22 -7.84
C THR A 16 -33.54 -14.94 -7.24
N LEU A 17 -34.38 -13.91 -7.07
CA LEU A 17 -33.95 -12.68 -6.40
C LEU A 17 -33.48 -12.96 -4.96
N ILE A 18 -34.10 -13.94 -4.30
CA ILE A 18 -33.75 -14.30 -2.93
C ILE A 18 -32.35 -14.94 -2.84
N GLU A 19 -31.94 -15.75 -3.81
CA GLU A 19 -30.57 -16.28 -3.86
C GLU A 19 -29.54 -15.16 -3.97
N LEU A 20 -29.81 -14.13 -4.78
CA LEU A 20 -28.88 -13.00 -4.90
C LEU A 20 -28.83 -12.18 -3.60
N ILE A 21 -29.97 -11.94 -2.95
CA ILE A 21 -30.03 -11.18 -1.70
C ILE A 21 -29.27 -11.88 -0.57
N VAL A 22 -29.40 -13.21 -0.44
CA VAL A 22 -28.66 -13.97 0.58
C VAL A 22 -27.15 -13.92 0.33
N VAL A 23 -26.71 -14.01 -0.92
CA VAL A 23 -25.29 -13.88 -1.27
C VAL A 23 -24.75 -12.48 -0.92
N LEU A 24 -25.48 -11.42 -1.28
CA LEU A 24 -25.08 -10.05 -0.95
C LEU A 24 -25.05 -9.81 0.56
N ALA A 25 -25.99 -10.41 1.32
CA ALA A 25 -25.98 -10.33 2.77
C ALA A 25 -24.72 -10.93 3.38
N ILE A 26 -24.28 -12.11 2.91
CA ILE A 26 -23.03 -12.74 3.37
C ILE A 26 -21.81 -11.91 2.97
N LEU A 27 -21.76 -11.41 1.73
CA LEU A 27 -20.67 -10.55 1.25
C LEU A 27 -20.57 -9.25 2.08
N ALA A 28 -21.69 -8.66 2.47
CA ALA A 28 -21.71 -7.47 3.32
C ALA A 28 -21.12 -7.74 4.71
N ILE A 29 -21.45 -8.89 5.33
CA ILE A 29 -20.90 -9.27 6.64
C ILE A 29 -19.39 -9.48 6.54
N ILE A 30 -18.91 -10.17 5.50
CA ILE A 30 -17.47 -10.38 5.29
C ILE A 30 -16.75 -9.06 5.07
N ALA A 31 -17.29 -8.18 4.20
CA ALA A 31 -16.70 -6.89 3.90
C ALA A 31 -16.59 -6.01 5.16
N LEU A 32 -17.60 -6.01 6.03
CA LEU A 32 -17.59 -5.24 7.27
C LEU A 32 -16.40 -5.60 8.18
N LEU A 33 -16.04 -6.88 8.26
CA LEU A 33 -14.91 -7.34 9.07
C LEU A 33 -13.58 -7.20 8.33
N ALA A 34 -13.58 -7.40 7.01
CA ALA A 34 -12.36 -7.43 6.20
C ALA A 34 -11.79 -6.03 5.95
N VAL A 35 -12.63 -5.04 5.64
CA VAL A 35 -12.20 -3.68 5.27
C VAL A 35 -11.34 -3.01 6.36
N PRO A 36 -11.77 -2.89 7.64
CA PRO A 36 -10.96 -2.22 8.65
C PRO A 36 -9.62 -2.93 8.87
N ARG A 37 -9.61 -4.27 8.85
CA ARG A 37 -8.37 -5.06 8.97
C ARG A 37 -7.43 -4.86 7.78
N PHE A 38 -7.96 -4.75 6.58
CA PHE A 38 -7.17 -4.48 5.39
C PHE A 38 -6.55 -3.09 5.46
N LEU A 39 -7.31 -2.07 5.85
CA LEU A 39 -6.82 -0.70 6.00
C LEU A 39 -5.68 -0.59 7.03
N THR A 40 -5.80 -1.24 8.19
CA THR A 40 -4.72 -1.23 9.19
C THR A 40 -3.46 -1.95 8.71
N THR A 41 -3.61 -3.04 7.96
CA THR A 41 -2.47 -3.77 7.39
C THR A 41 -1.78 -2.96 6.29
N LEU A 42 -2.57 -2.27 5.47
CA LEU A 42 -2.06 -1.39 4.42
C LEU A 42 -1.29 -0.21 5.03
N GLU A 43 -1.81 0.39 6.10
CA GLU A 43 -1.11 1.47 6.80
C GLU A 43 0.18 0.98 7.48
N ALA A 44 0.18 -0.20 8.10
CA ALA A 44 1.39 -0.79 8.66
C ALA A 44 2.46 -1.07 7.58
N ALA A 45 2.04 -1.49 6.38
CA ALA A 45 2.95 -1.68 5.25
C ALA A 45 3.55 -0.36 4.75
N ARG A 46 2.75 0.72 4.75
CA ARG A 46 3.21 2.07 4.42
C ARG A 46 4.24 2.58 5.43
N VAL A 47 3.96 2.47 6.74
CA VAL A 47 4.92 2.77 7.81
C VAL A 47 6.23 1.99 7.63
N SER A 48 6.14 0.69 7.38
CA SER A 48 7.33 -0.14 7.15
C SER A 48 8.12 0.29 5.90
N THR A 49 7.45 0.82 4.88
CA THR A 49 8.10 1.34 3.66
C THR A 49 8.83 2.63 3.98
N ASP A 50 8.23 3.53 4.76
CA ASP A 50 8.87 4.77 5.19
C ASP A 50 10.08 4.49 6.07
N GLU A 51 10.00 3.54 7.01
CA GLU A 51 11.17 3.10 7.78
C GLU A 51 12.31 2.54 6.91
N ALA A 52 11.98 1.81 5.85
CA ALA A 52 12.97 1.28 4.91
C ALA A 52 13.59 2.40 4.05
N ASN A 53 12.79 3.37 3.62
CA ASN A 53 13.26 4.56 2.91
C ASN A 53 14.20 5.39 3.80
N ALA A 54 13.86 5.59 5.08
CA ALA A 54 14.72 6.28 6.04
C ALA A 54 16.09 5.60 6.18
N ARG A 55 16.15 4.26 6.25
CA ARG A 55 17.43 3.52 6.29
C ARG A 55 18.25 3.67 5.00
N THR A 56 17.56 3.78 3.87
CA THR A 56 18.20 4.00 2.56
C THR A 56 18.81 5.40 2.51
N LEU A 57 18.07 6.41 2.98
CA LEU A 57 18.56 7.78 3.12
C LEU A 57 19.72 7.87 4.12
N GLU A 58 19.63 7.19 5.26
CA GLU A 58 20.73 7.11 6.23
C GLU A 58 21.98 6.51 5.59
N SER A 59 21.84 5.47 4.77
CA SER A 59 22.98 4.89 4.05
C SER A 59 23.63 5.89 3.08
N ALA A 60 22.84 6.73 2.41
CA ALA A 60 23.34 7.81 1.57
C ALA A 60 24.06 8.90 2.39
N VAL A 61 23.51 9.28 3.55
CA VAL A 61 24.15 10.21 4.50
C VAL A 61 25.51 9.68 4.96
N GLN A 62 25.60 8.39 5.27
CA GLN A 62 26.87 7.77 5.68
C GLN A 62 27.90 7.75 4.55
N LEU A 63 27.45 7.59 3.30
CA LEU A 63 28.33 7.68 2.13
C LEU A 63 28.83 9.11 1.92
N TYR A 64 27.96 10.12 2.04
CA TYR A 64 28.35 11.53 2.02
C TYR A 64 29.39 11.85 3.09
N TYR A 65 29.16 11.39 4.33
CA TYR A 65 30.09 11.57 5.44
C TYR A 65 31.45 10.93 5.18
N ALA A 66 31.49 9.76 4.53
CA ALA A 66 32.74 9.08 4.21
C ALA A 66 33.62 9.89 3.23
N GLU A 67 33.02 10.71 2.38
CA GLU A 67 33.73 11.55 1.39
C GLU A 67 34.07 12.94 1.93
N HIS A 68 33.16 13.55 2.69
CA HIS A 68 33.27 14.95 3.11
C HIS A 68 33.73 15.11 4.57
N LEU A 69 33.72 14.02 5.36
CA LEU A 69 33.99 14.00 6.81
C LEU A 69 33.04 14.91 7.63
N GLU A 70 31.92 15.29 7.04
CA GLU A 70 30.87 16.13 7.60
C GLU A 70 29.51 15.59 7.16
N TYR A 71 28.47 15.77 7.98
CA TYR A 71 27.11 15.39 7.60
C TYR A 71 26.50 16.46 6.68
N PRO A 72 25.60 16.09 5.76
CA PRO A 72 24.93 17.07 4.92
C PRO A 72 24.03 17.97 5.78
N ASP A 73 23.83 19.23 5.36
CA ASP A 73 22.94 20.18 6.05
C ASP A 73 21.47 19.80 5.84
N SER A 74 21.16 19.18 4.71
CA SER A 74 19.82 18.74 4.32
C SER A 74 19.85 17.43 3.54
N LEU A 75 18.71 16.72 3.48
CA LEU A 75 18.59 15.53 2.63
C LEU A 75 18.63 15.88 1.13
N ASP A 76 18.34 17.13 0.77
CA ASP A 76 18.41 17.61 -0.61
C ASP A 76 19.86 17.66 -1.12
N ASP A 77 20.85 17.80 -0.24
CA ASP A 77 22.28 17.79 -0.60
C ASP A 77 22.77 16.41 -1.06
N LEU A 78 21.99 15.35 -0.82
CA LEU A 78 22.29 13.99 -1.26
C LEU A 78 21.82 13.72 -2.69
N VAL A 79 20.92 14.56 -3.21
CA VAL A 79 20.31 14.39 -4.54
C VAL A 79 21.38 14.61 -5.61
N SER A 80 21.28 13.88 -6.73
CA SER A 80 22.26 13.80 -7.84
C SER A 80 23.42 12.84 -7.59
N ASP A 81 24.08 12.94 -6.44
CA ASP A 81 25.36 12.24 -6.24
C ASP A 81 25.21 10.92 -5.46
N TYR A 82 24.22 10.84 -4.57
CA TYR A 82 24.00 9.66 -3.71
C TYR A 82 22.62 9.04 -3.88
N ILE A 83 21.61 9.85 -4.20
CA ILE A 83 20.22 9.42 -4.44
C ILE A 83 19.62 10.18 -5.62
N ASP A 84 18.67 9.55 -6.32
CA ASP A 84 17.96 10.17 -7.44
C ASP A 84 16.95 11.23 -6.95
N VAL A 85 16.28 10.97 -5.83
CA VAL A 85 15.26 11.84 -5.23
C VAL A 85 15.04 11.45 -3.78
N VAL A 86 14.70 12.42 -2.92
CA VAL A 86 14.20 12.13 -1.58
C VAL A 86 12.78 11.55 -1.72
N PRO A 87 12.53 10.29 -1.31
CA PRO A 87 11.23 9.69 -1.43
C PRO A 87 10.19 10.45 -0.60
N ALA A 88 8.95 10.52 -1.08
CA ALA A 88 7.82 10.97 -0.28
C ALA A 88 7.36 9.85 0.68
N THR A 89 6.79 10.24 1.82
CA THR A 89 6.18 9.28 2.74
C THR A 89 4.97 8.62 2.11
N GLN A 90 4.77 7.34 2.45
CA GLN A 90 3.62 6.54 2.00
C GLN A 90 2.55 6.45 3.08
N SER A 91 2.95 6.58 4.35
CA SER A 91 2.09 6.53 5.53
C SER A 91 1.32 7.84 5.72
N GLU A 92 0.12 7.75 6.29
CA GLU A 92 -0.62 8.91 6.80
C GLU A 92 -0.08 9.38 8.16
N THR A 93 0.82 8.59 8.76
CA THR A 93 1.46 8.87 10.05
C THR A 93 2.61 9.87 9.94
N TYR A 94 3.32 9.90 8.81
CA TYR A 94 4.53 10.70 8.60
C TYR A 94 4.35 11.73 7.50
N THR A 95 4.91 12.91 7.70
CA THR A 95 4.92 14.04 6.77
C THR A 95 6.22 14.17 5.98
N GLY A 96 7.30 13.53 6.42
CA GLY A 96 8.60 13.59 5.77
C GLY A 96 9.68 12.74 6.43
N PHE A 97 10.93 13.10 6.16
CA PHE A 97 12.14 12.48 6.71
C PHE A 97 13.02 13.55 7.35
N ALA A 98 13.34 13.38 8.63
CA ALA A 98 14.25 14.25 9.38
C ALA A 98 15.66 13.69 9.38
N LEU A 99 16.63 14.56 9.08
CA LEU A 99 18.05 14.32 9.32
C LEU A 99 18.42 14.81 10.73
N GLN A 100 18.94 13.92 11.56
CA GLN A 100 19.45 14.26 12.88
C GLN A 100 20.93 14.64 12.82
N ALA A 101 21.39 15.44 13.78
CA ALA A 101 22.78 15.92 13.85
C ALA A 101 23.85 14.81 13.96
N ASN A 102 23.44 13.57 14.24
CA ASN A 102 24.30 12.38 14.28
C ASN A 102 24.30 11.58 12.97
N GLY A 103 23.71 12.10 11.89
CA GLY A 103 23.60 11.43 10.60
C GLY A 103 22.48 10.40 10.49
N LYS A 104 21.67 10.23 11.53
CA LYS A 104 20.52 9.32 11.51
C LYS A 104 19.36 9.97 10.77
N VAL A 105 18.71 9.20 9.89
CA VAL A 105 17.47 9.61 9.23
C VAL A 105 16.28 8.90 9.87
N VAL A 106 15.24 9.64 10.21
CA VAL A 106 14.00 9.10 10.77
C VAL A 106 12.77 9.64 10.03
N PRO A 107 11.72 8.83 9.83
CA PRO A 107 10.43 9.36 9.38
C PRO A 107 9.83 10.28 10.46
N GLU A 108 9.23 11.41 10.06
CA GLU A 108 8.55 12.36 10.96
C GLU A 108 7.21 12.87 10.41
#